data_AF-A0A653TEQ4-F1
#
_entry.id   AF-A0A653TEQ4-F1
#
_cell.length_a   1.000
_cell.length_b   1.000
_cell.length_c   1.000
_cell.angle_alpha   90.00
_cell.angle_beta   90.00
_cell.angle_gamma   90.00
#
_symmetry.space_group_name_H-M   'P 1'
#
loop_
_entity.id
_entity.type
_entity.pdbx_description
1 polymer ?
#
loop_
_entity_poly.entity_id
_entity_poly.type
_entity_poly.pdbx_seq_one_letter_code
_entity_poly.pdbx_strand_id
1 'polypeptide(L)'
;MKIVNFIILLLIISCSSKKQVSQYLIESDNYLFAKELSENQYEILKDTVEFKQFLENELPFKTKINLTKVEIKKQLSISDKPFPYFFVKVTNASGEISISKWLEKKGNKLYFIENYENEEASMRSNYTICKGKEKCGPEFFYTDSIKGWNCSKELICLVGQNDSIKLPCQTYKTVILRD
;
A
#
# COMPACT_ATOMS: atom_id res chain seq x y z
N MET A 1 32.32 27.53 51.47
CA MET A 1 32.75 27.01 50.15
C MET A 1 31.97 25.73 49.87
N LYS A 2 31.41 25.57 48.66
CA LYS A 2 30.77 24.35 48.10
C LYS A 2 29.30 24.01 48.45
N ILE A 3 28.33 24.89 48.15
CA ILE A 3 26.91 24.44 47.97
C ILE A 3 26.25 25.03 46.70
N VAL A 4 26.88 25.97 45.99
CA VAL A 4 26.23 26.71 44.88
C VAL A 4 26.49 26.08 43.49
N ASN A 5 27.22 24.98 43.39
CA ASN A 5 27.62 24.39 42.10
C ASN A 5 26.77 23.21 41.61
N PHE A 6 25.65 22.88 42.26
CA PHE A 6 24.88 21.66 41.91
C PHE A 6 23.59 21.91 41.11
N ILE A 7 23.16 23.17 40.92
CA ILE A 7 21.86 23.46 40.29
C ILE A 7 21.98 23.82 38.80
N ILE A 8 23.18 24.17 38.31
CA ILE A 8 23.39 24.59 36.91
C ILE A 8 23.57 23.38 35.95
N LEU A 9 23.77 22.17 36.48
CA LEU A 9 23.95 20.95 35.67
C LEU A 9 22.65 20.15 35.41
N LEU A 10 21.48 20.76 35.59
CA LEU A 10 20.17 20.15 35.27
C LEU A 10 19.45 20.78 34.06
N LEU A 11 20.10 21.71 33.35
CA LEU A 11 19.50 22.43 32.21
C LEU A 11 19.95 21.95 30.82
N ILE A 12 20.79 20.92 30.70
CA ILE A 12 21.36 20.47 29.41
C ILE A 12 20.83 19.10 28.94
N ILE A 13 19.75 18.59 29.55
CA ILE A 13 19.00 17.46 28.98
C ILE A 13 17.70 17.98 28.37
N SER A 14 17.78 19.11 27.65
CA SER A 14 16.89 19.32 26.50
C SER A 14 17.33 18.31 25.43
N CYS A 15 16.96 17.06 25.65
CA CYS A 15 16.99 16.04 24.62
C CYS A 15 15.92 16.45 23.61
N SER A 16 16.30 17.41 22.76
CA SER A 16 15.68 17.65 21.48
C SER A 16 15.91 16.38 20.67
N SER A 17 15.13 15.35 20.97
CA SER A 17 14.72 14.38 19.99
C SER A 17 14.02 15.20 18.91
N LYS A 18 14.83 15.74 18.00
CA LYS A 18 14.43 15.95 16.62
C LYS A 18 13.87 14.59 16.24
N LYS A 19 12.56 14.42 16.39
CA LYS A 19 11.83 13.45 15.60
C LYS A 19 12.32 13.75 14.21
N GLN A 20 13.13 12.84 13.68
CA GLN A 20 13.47 12.80 12.29
C GLN A 20 12.10 12.62 11.65
N VAL A 21 11.44 13.74 11.36
CA VAL A 21 10.27 13.78 10.50
C VAL A 21 10.85 13.28 9.21
N SER A 22 10.68 11.99 9.00
CA SER A 22 11.13 11.33 7.82
C SER A 22 10.60 12.16 6.67
N GLN A 23 11.50 12.70 5.86
CA GLN A 23 11.19 13.41 4.62
C GLN A 23 10.66 12.40 3.59
N TYR A 24 9.68 11.59 3.96
CA TYR A 24 8.76 11.09 2.96
C TYR A 24 8.03 12.32 2.49
N LEU A 25 8.07 12.56 1.18
CA LEU A 25 6.98 13.04 0.34
C LEU A 25 7.51 14.04 -0.69
N ILE A 26 7.78 13.53 -1.88
CA ILE A 26 7.63 14.34 -3.09
C ILE A 26 6.13 14.56 -3.26
N GLU A 27 5.58 15.61 -2.65
CA GLU A 27 4.25 16.17 -2.95
C GLU A 27 4.27 16.80 -4.33
N SER A 28 4.45 15.99 -5.36
CA SER A 28 4.19 16.43 -6.71
C SER A 28 2.74 16.13 -7.05
N ASP A 29 2.05 17.10 -7.65
CA ASP A 29 0.72 16.90 -8.24
C ASP A 29 0.72 15.73 -9.24
N ASN A 30 1.88 15.34 -9.77
CA ASN A 30 2.06 14.16 -10.63
C ASN A 30 1.65 12.83 -9.96
N TYR A 31 1.65 12.77 -8.63
CA TYR A 31 1.26 11.58 -7.86
C TYR A 31 -0.16 11.66 -7.29
N LEU A 32 -0.87 12.79 -7.44
CA LEU A 32 -2.25 12.92 -7.01
C LEU A 32 -3.14 11.99 -7.84
N PHE A 33 -3.91 11.14 -7.17
CA PHE A 33 -4.78 10.17 -7.84
C PHE A 33 -6.27 10.45 -7.63
N ALA A 34 -6.65 10.82 -6.42
CA ALA A 34 -8.05 11.04 -6.05
C ALA A 34 -8.18 12.08 -4.94
N LYS A 35 -9.40 12.57 -4.74
CA LYS A 35 -9.80 13.37 -3.57
C LYS A 35 -11.02 12.76 -2.90
N GLU A 36 -11.07 12.84 -1.58
CA GLU A 36 -12.22 12.49 -0.76
C GLU A 36 -13.21 13.67 -0.77
N LEU A 37 -14.46 13.41 -1.17
CA LEU A 37 -15.54 14.39 -1.21
C LEU A 37 -16.31 14.42 0.11
N SER A 38 -16.56 13.23 0.67
CA SER A 38 -17.22 13.00 1.95
C SER A 38 -16.78 11.65 2.49
N GLU A 39 -17.28 11.24 3.66
CA GLU A 39 -16.90 9.97 4.25
C GLU A 39 -17.13 8.79 3.28
N ASN A 40 -16.03 8.11 2.91
CA ASN A 40 -16.01 6.98 1.98
C ASN A 40 -16.49 7.29 0.54
N GLN A 41 -16.58 8.57 0.15
CA GLN A 41 -16.85 8.98 -1.23
C GLN A 41 -15.62 9.66 -1.82
N TYR A 42 -15.16 9.16 -2.97
CA TYR A 42 -13.92 9.61 -3.59
C TYR A 42 -14.16 9.97 -5.06
N GLU A 43 -13.57 11.06 -5.51
CA GLU A 43 -13.46 11.44 -6.91
C GLU A 43 -12.07 11.08 -7.42
N ILE A 44 -12.00 10.19 -8.41
CA ILE A 44 -10.74 9.87 -9.08
C ILE A 44 -10.44 11.01 -10.05
N LEU A 45 -9.28 11.64 -9.87
CA LEU A 45 -8.83 12.78 -10.67
C LEU A 45 -8.03 12.37 -11.90
N LYS A 46 -7.53 11.13 -11.92
CA LYS A 46 -6.77 10.55 -13.03
C LYS A 46 -7.69 9.93 -14.08
N ASP A 47 -7.33 10.05 -15.36
CA ASP A 47 -8.04 9.35 -16.44
C ASP A 47 -7.98 7.83 -16.20
N THR A 48 -9.15 7.24 -15.96
CA THR A 48 -9.26 5.81 -15.65
C THR A 48 -9.09 4.91 -16.87
N VAL A 49 -9.32 5.41 -18.09
CA VAL A 49 -9.08 4.67 -19.33
C VAL A 49 -7.58 4.56 -19.57
N GLU A 50 -6.88 5.70 -19.53
CA GLU A 50 -5.41 5.72 -19.67
C GLU A 50 -4.72 4.92 -18.58
N PHE A 51 -5.18 5.04 -17.33
CA PHE A 51 -4.58 4.31 -16.21
C PHE A 51 -4.74 2.79 -16.36
N LYS A 52 -5.89 2.31 -16.86
CA LYS A 52 -6.10 0.89 -17.13
C LYS A 52 -5.21 0.41 -18.28
N GLN A 53 -5.13 1.16 -19.37
CA GLN A 53 -4.25 0.83 -20.51
C GLN A 53 -2.78 0.77 -20.08
N PHE A 54 -2.33 1.73 -19.26
CA PHE A 54 -1.00 1.70 -18.66
C PHE A 54 -0.75 0.39 -17.90
N LEU A 55 -1.67 -0.03 -17.01
CA LEU A 55 -1.51 -1.28 -16.26
C LEU A 55 -1.53 -2.52 -17.17
N GLU A 56 -2.33 -2.52 -18.23
CA GLU A 56 -2.38 -3.62 -19.20
C GLU A 56 -1.09 -3.77 -20.00
N ASN A 57 -0.38 -2.68 -20.26
CA ASN A 57 0.86 -2.66 -21.03
C ASN A 57 2.09 -2.96 -20.17
N GLU A 58 2.13 -2.44 -18.94
CA GLU A 58 3.32 -2.53 -18.07
C GLU A 58 3.38 -3.81 -17.24
N LEU A 59 2.23 -4.44 -16.96
CA LEU A 59 2.19 -5.64 -16.13
C LEU A 59 2.38 -6.90 -16.99
N PRO A 60 3.29 -7.81 -16.62
CA PRO A 60 3.67 -8.97 -17.43
C PRO A 60 2.63 -10.10 -17.35
N PHE A 61 1.41 -9.87 -17.85
CA PHE A 61 0.41 -10.91 -17.95
C PHE A 61 0.71 -11.84 -19.13
N LYS A 62 0.67 -13.16 -18.90
CA LYS A 62 0.84 -14.17 -19.97
C LYS A 62 -0.23 -14.09 -21.06
N THR A 63 -1.40 -13.54 -20.73
CA THR A 63 -2.55 -13.38 -21.62
C THR A 63 -3.03 -11.96 -21.54
N LYS A 64 -3.46 -11.37 -22.65
CA LYS A 64 -4.07 -10.03 -22.65
C LYS A 64 -5.26 -10.00 -21.69
N ILE A 65 -5.22 -9.08 -20.75
CA ILE A 65 -6.30 -8.82 -19.80
C ILE A 65 -7.09 -7.59 -20.25
N ASN A 66 -8.34 -7.47 -19.79
CA ASN A 66 -9.18 -6.29 -20.04
C ASN A 66 -9.72 -5.79 -18.69
N LEU A 67 -9.13 -4.70 -18.20
CA LEU A 67 -9.50 -4.04 -16.97
C LEU A 67 -10.72 -3.15 -17.23
N THR A 68 -11.73 -3.28 -16.37
CA THR A 68 -13.01 -2.59 -16.57
C THR A 68 -13.28 -1.54 -15.52
N LYS A 69 -12.94 -1.80 -14.26
CA LYS A 69 -13.31 -0.96 -13.13
C LYS A 69 -12.10 -0.46 -12.37
N VAL A 70 -12.11 0.82 -11.99
CA VAL A 70 -11.18 1.45 -11.05
C VAL A 70 -11.99 1.93 -9.85
N GLU A 71 -11.56 1.63 -8.64
CA GLU A 71 -12.22 2.06 -7.42
C GLU A 71 -11.19 2.42 -6.33
N ILE A 72 -11.53 3.41 -5.50
CA ILE A 72 -10.80 3.68 -4.26
C ILE A 72 -11.40 2.83 -3.15
N LYS A 73 -10.55 2.13 -2.41
CA LYS A 73 -10.96 1.36 -1.24
C LYS A 73 -10.29 1.93 0.01
N LYS A 74 -11.06 1.98 1.09
CA LYS A 74 -10.60 2.16 2.47
C LYS A 74 -10.86 0.85 3.21
N GLN A 75 -9.84 0.29 3.84
CA GLN A 75 -9.95 -0.96 4.61
C GLN A 75 -9.15 -0.85 5.91
N LEU A 76 -9.37 -1.78 6.83
CA LEU A 76 -8.54 -1.95 8.03
C LEU A 76 -7.49 -3.03 7.77
N SER A 77 -6.26 -2.81 8.21
CA SER A 77 -5.21 -3.81 8.15
C SER A 77 -5.56 -5.06 8.97
N ILE A 78 -5.06 -6.22 8.53
CA ILE A 78 -5.15 -7.46 9.30
C ILE A 78 -3.97 -7.49 10.27
N SER A 79 -4.25 -7.24 11.55
CA SER A 79 -3.25 -7.05 12.60
C SER A 79 -3.91 -7.01 13.99
N ASP A 80 -3.12 -7.18 15.05
CA ASP A 80 -3.62 -7.02 16.44
C ASP A 80 -4.05 -5.59 16.77
N LYS A 81 -3.48 -4.60 16.06
CA LYS A 81 -3.85 -3.18 16.14
C LYS A 81 -4.22 -2.66 14.74
N PRO A 82 -5.43 -2.95 14.23
CA PRO A 82 -5.86 -2.54 12.90
C PRO A 82 -5.77 -1.03 12.71
N PHE A 83 -5.26 -0.61 11.56
CA PHE A 83 -5.29 0.79 11.15
C PHE A 83 -5.93 0.95 9.77
N PRO A 84 -6.60 2.07 9.50
CA PRO A 84 -7.19 2.32 8.20
C PRO A 84 -6.11 2.60 7.16
N TYR A 85 -6.26 2.02 5.97
CA TYR A 85 -5.43 2.31 4.81
C TYR A 85 -6.28 2.49 3.57
N PHE A 86 -5.70 3.14 2.56
CA PHE A 86 -6.34 3.44 1.30
C PHE A 86 -5.55 2.83 0.15
N PHE A 87 -6.25 2.40 -0.88
CA PHE A 87 -5.63 1.89 -2.10
C PHE A 87 -6.57 2.07 -3.29
N VAL A 88 -5.98 2.18 -4.48
CA VAL A 88 -6.71 1.98 -5.72
C VAL A 88 -6.81 0.49 -5.98
N LYS A 89 -7.99 0.03 -6.37
CA LYS A 89 -8.25 -1.32 -6.87
C LYS A 89 -8.72 -1.24 -8.31
N VAL A 90 -8.10 -2.02 -9.18
CA VAL A 90 -8.47 -2.14 -10.59
C VAL A 90 -8.84 -3.59 -10.88
N THR A 91 -10.00 -3.85 -11.46
CA THR A 91 -10.48 -5.22 -11.72
C THR A 91 -10.86 -5.44 -13.18
N ASN A 92 -10.73 -6.68 -13.64
CA ASN A 92 -11.30 -7.11 -14.91
C ASN A 92 -12.80 -7.41 -14.78
N ALA A 93 -13.47 -7.67 -15.92
CA ALA A 93 -14.90 -7.93 -15.98
C ALA A 93 -15.34 -9.16 -15.15
N SER A 94 -14.53 -10.23 -15.13
CA SER A 94 -14.86 -11.43 -14.36
C SER A 94 -14.62 -11.27 -12.85
N GLY A 95 -13.91 -10.21 -12.44
CA GLY A 95 -13.45 -10.03 -11.07
C GLY A 95 -12.34 -11.00 -10.64
N GLU A 96 -11.87 -11.87 -11.54
CA GLU A 96 -10.81 -12.86 -11.25
C GLU A 96 -9.42 -12.23 -11.16
N ILE A 97 -9.23 -11.03 -11.71
CA ILE A 97 -8.00 -10.27 -11.62
C ILE A 97 -8.31 -8.97 -10.88
N SER A 98 -7.56 -8.72 -9.81
CA SER A 98 -7.55 -7.44 -9.14
C SER A 98 -6.13 -6.95 -8.91
N ILE A 99 -5.86 -5.72 -9.34
CA ILE A 99 -4.60 -5.03 -9.14
C ILE A 99 -4.82 -3.97 -8.07
N SER A 100 -3.87 -3.82 -7.14
CA SER A 100 -3.92 -2.82 -6.10
C SER A 100 -2.61 -2.06 -5.96
N LYS A 101 -2.72 -0.79 -5.59
CA LYS A 101 -1.57 0.05 -5.20
C LYS A 101 -1.97 0.97 -4.07
N TRP A 102 -1.09 1.10 -3.08
CA TRP A 102 -1.30 1.95 -1.91
C TRP A 102 -1.55 3.40 -2.29
N LEU A 103 -2.38 4.08 -1.51
CA LEU A 103 -2.59 5.52 -1.59
C LEU A 103 -2.33 6.17 -0.23
N GLU A 104 -1.44 7.16 -0.21
CA GLU A 104 -1.20 7.97 0.98
C GLU A 104 -2.25 9.07 1.09
N LYS A 105 -2.92 9.14 2.23
CA LYS A 105 -3.92 10.18 2.50
C LYS A 105 -3.29 11.39 3.16
N LYS A 106 -3.54 12.58 2.60
CA LYS A 106 -3.14 13.87 3.16
C LYS A 106 -4.28 14.86 3.07
N GLY A 107 -4.83 15.25 4.21
CA GLY A 107 -6.10 15.97 4.24
C GLY A 107 -7.16 15.16 3.49
N ASN A 108 -7.77 15.76 2.46
CA ASN A 108 -8.75 15.13 1.60
C ASN A 108 -8.16 14.58 0.28
N LYS A 109 -6.85 14.54 0.10
CA LYS A 109 -6.21 14.08 -1.14
C LYS A 109 -5.55 12.71 -0.94
N LEU A 110 -5.51 11.92 -2.01
CA LEU A 110 -4.94 10.57 -2.06
C LEU A 110 -3.86 10.51 -3.15
N TYR A 111 -2.65 10.12 -2.75
CA TYR A 111 -1.46 10.14 -3.60
C TYR A 111 -0.87 8.75 -3.77
N PHE A 112 -0.33 8.46 -4.95
CA PHE A 112 0.61 7.35 -5.09
C PHE A 112 1.89 7.62 -4.31
N ILE A 113 2.47 6.55 -3.76
CA ILE A 113 3.83 6.57 -3.19
C ILE A 113 4.75 5.87 -4.19
N GLU A 114 5.85 6.54 -4.52
CA GLU A 114 6.96 5.97 -5.28
C GLU A 114 8.26 6.16 -4.48
N ASN A 115 8.38 5.45 -3.36
CA ASN A 115 9.59 5.43 -2.54
C ASN A 115 9.99 3.98 -2.26
N TYR A 116 11.26 3.67 -2.50
CA TYR A 116 11.83 2.33 -2.40
C TYR A 116 13.03 2.26 -1.44
N GLU A 117 13.22 3.28 -0.60
CA GLU A 117 14.41 3.45 0.26
C GLU A 117 14.49 2.42 1.41
N ASN A 118 13.34 1.88 1.84
CA ASN A 118 13.29 0.79 2.81
C ASN A 118 12.13 -0.18 2.52
N GLU A 119 12.09 -1.26 3.30
CA GLU A 119 11.11 -2.33 3.14
C GLU A 119 9.66 -1.84 3.23
N GLU A 120 9.34 -0.98 4.20
CA GLU A 120 7.98 -0.46 4.37
C GLU A 120 7.55 0.44 3.21
N ALA A 121 8.45 1.33 2.78
CA ALA A 121 8.21 2.20 1.64
C ALA A 121 8.05 1.39 0.34
N SER A 122 8.95 0.44 0.10
CA SER A 122 8.91 -0.45 -1.07
C SER A 122 7.60 -1.25 -1.13
N MET A 123 7.15 -1.79 0.01
CA MET A 123 5.88 -2.51 0.10
C MET A 123 4.68 -1.63 -0.27
N ARG A 124 4.67 -0.36 0.13
CA ARG A 124 3.60 0.59 -0.23
C ARG A 124 3.68 1.00 -1.71
N SER A 125 4.87 1.06 -2.28
CA SER A 125 5.08 1.46 -3.67
C SER A 125 4.76 0.36 -4.70
N ASN A 126 4.79 -0.91 -4.28
CA ASN A 126 4.50 -2.06 -5.16
C ASN A 126 3.04 -2.13 -5.62
N TYR A 127 2.85 -2.55 -6.88
CA TYR A 127 1.57 -3.08 -7.34
C TYR A 127 1.42 -4.52 -6.87
N THR A 128 0.28 -4.84 -6.26
CA THR A 128 -0.10 -6.22 -5.92
C THR A 128 -1.22 -6.69 -6.84
N ILE A 129 -0.98 -7.81 -7.51
CA ILE A 129 -1.91 -8.46 -8.43
C ILE A 129 -2.42 -9.74 -7.77
N CYS A 130 -3.73 -9.83 -7.64
CA CYS A 130 -4.43 -11.03 -7.18
C CYS A 130 -5.12 -11.67 -8.36
N LYS A 131 -4.91 -12.98 -8.52
CA LYS A 131 -5.55 -13.80 -9.54
C LYS A 131 -6.21 -15.02 -8.91
N GLY A 132 -7.52 -15.14 -9.06
CA GLY A 132 -8.29 -16.24 -8.51
C GLY A 132 -9.78 -15.95 -8.51
N LYS A 133 -10.60 -16.98 -8.30
CA LYS A 133 -12.06 -16.82 -8.12
C LYS A 133 -12.38 -16.48 -6.67
N GLU A 134 -13.61 -16.02 -6.43
CA GLU A 134 -14.29 -15.82 -5.12
C GLU A 134 -13.40 -15.51 -3.89
N LYS A 135 -13.60 -14.34 -3.26
CA LYS A 135 -12.82 -13.84 -2.11
C LYS A 135 -11.33 -13.61 -2.39
N CYS A 136 -10.91 -13.68 -3.66
CA CYS A 136 -9.58 -13.28 -4.08
C CYS A 136 -9.47 -11.76 -4.19
N GLY A 137 -8.84 -11.14 -3.21
CA GLY A 137 -8.74 -9.69 -3.13
C GLY A 137 -7.51 -9.24 -2.36
N PRO A 138 -7.03 -8.03 -2.64
CA PRO A 138 -5.86 -7.49 -1.97
C PRO A 138 -6.19 -7.20 -0.51
N GLU A 139 -5.39 -7.76 0.39
CA GLU A 139 -5.50 -7.61 1.84
C GLU A 139 -4.12 -7.22 2.38
N PHE A 140 -4.09 -6.31 3.35
CA PHE A 140 -2.83 -5.82 3.91
C PHE A 140 -2.63 -6.33 5.34
N PHE A 141 -1.56 -7.10 5.56
CA PHE A 141 -1.16 -7.63 6.85
C PHE A 141 -0.10 -6.72 7.50
N TYR A 142 -0.25 -6.48 8.80
CA TYR A 142 0.70 -5.68 9.56
C TYR A 142 0.88 -6.25 10.97
N THR A 143 1.66 -7.31 11.08
CA THR A 143 2.08 -7.89 12.35
C THR A 143 3.58 -7.69 12.55
N ASP A 144 4.08 -8.01 13.74
CA ASP A 144 5.53 -7.95 14.01
C ASP A 144 6.33 -8.90 13.08
N SER A 145 5.71 -10.01 12.67
CA SER A 145 6.35 -11.02 11.82
C SER A 145 6.07 -10.84 10.32
N ILE A 146 4.98 -10.16 9.94
CA ILE A 146 4.54 -10.06 8.54
C ILE A 146 4.03 -8.66 8.26
N LYS A 147 4.69 -7.97 7.33
CA LYS A 147 4.23 -6.70 6.76
C LYS A 147 4.10 -6.90 5.26
N GLY A 148 2.88 -6.89 4.74
CA GLY A 148 2.72 -7.23 3.33
C GLY A 148 1.30 -7.24 2.81
N TRP A 149 1.20 -7.01 1.51
CA TRP A 149 0.03 -7.39 0.75
C TRP A 149 -0.04 -8.91 0.55
N ASN A 150 -1.27 -9.42 0.60
CA ASN A 150 -1.67 -10.77 0.21
C ASN A 150 -2.97 -10.71 -0.61
N CYS A 151 -3.37 -11.83 -1.20
CA CYS A 151 -4.59 -11.95 -1.99
C CYS A 151 -5.72 -12.74 -1.31
N SER A 152 -5.59 -12.94 0.00
CA SER A 152 -6.56 -13.61 0.85
C SER A 152 -6.49 -13.02 2.26
N LYS A 153 -7.62 -13.08 2.98
CA LYS A 153 -7.70 -12.75 4.41
C LYS A 153 -7.07 -13.82 5.29
N GLU A 154 -6.89 -15.02 4.75
CA GLU A 154 -6.33 -16.16 5.47
C GLU A 154 -4.84 -16.29 5.14
N LEU A 155 -4.02 -16.43 6.18
CA LEU A 155 -2.62 -16.83 6.06
C LEU A 155 -2.54 -18.34 6.23
N ILE A 156 -2.08 -19.03 5.19
CA ILE A 156 -1.92 -20.47 5.19
C ILE A 156 -0.42 -20.77 5.10
N CYS A 157 0.11 -21.48 6.09
CA CYS A 157 1.47 -22.00 6.04
C CYS A 157 1.49 -23.27 5.19
N LEU A 158 2.27 -23.28 4.11
CA LEU A 158 2.52 -24.49 3.33
C LEU A 158 3.73 -25.21 3.92
N VAL A 159 3.54 -26.42 4.47
CA VAL A 159 4.61 -27.23 5.06
C VAL A 159 4.78 -28.50 4.22
N GLY A 160 5.88 -28.57 3.46
CA GLY A 160 6.25 -29.73 2.63
C GLY A 160 6.33 -29.41 1.13
N GLN A 161 7.39 -29.89 0.46
CA GLN A 161 7.61 -29.70 -0.99
C GLN A 161 6.67 -30.55 -1.87
N ASN A 162 5.82 -31.41 -1.28
CA ASN A 162 5.03 -32.41 -2.02
C ASN A 162 3.52 -32.13 -2.11
N ASP A 163 3.03 -31.01 -1.59
CA ASP A 163 1.59 -30.79 -1.57
C ASP A 163 1.12 -30.02 -2.80
N SER A 164 0.39 -30.75 -3.64
CA SER A 164 -0.45 -30.34 -4.77
C SER A 164 -1.56 -29.34 -4.40
N ILE A 165 -1.36 -28.52 -3.36
CA ILE A 165 -2.33 -27.53 -2.89
C ILE A 165 -2.30 -26.37 -3.87
N LYS A 166 -3.23 -26.40 -4.83
CA LYS A 166 -3.58 -25.23 -5.62
C LYS A 166 -4.27 -24.23 -4.69
N LEU A 167 -3.52 -23.22 -4.25
CA LEU A 167 -4.11 -22.09 -3.55
C LEU A 167 -5.20 -21.47 -4.45
N PRO A 168 -6.37 -21.11 -3.87
CA PRO A 168 -7.46 -20.49 -4.65
C PRO A 168 -7.07 -19.12 -5.21
N CYS A 169 -6.05 -18.50 -4.62
CA CYS A 169 -5.53 -17.19 -4.96
C CYS A 169 -4.03 -17.21 -5.23
N GLN A 170 -3.64 -16.60 -6.34
CA GLN A 170 -2.25 -16.33 -6.69
C GLN A 170 -1.95 -14.85 -6.45
N THR A 171 -0.83 -14.60 -5.79
CA THR A 171 -0.33 -13.24 -5.49
C THR A 171 0.91 -12.97 -6.33
N TYR A 172 0.91 -11.85 -7.05
CA TYR A 172 2.09 -11.33 -7.73
C TYR A 172 2.36 -9.90 -7.25
N LYS A 173 3.63 -9.54 -7.14
CA LYS A 173 4.05 -8.18 -6.76
C LYS A 173 5.03 -7.67 -7.80
N THR A 174 4.86 -6.43 -8.22
CA THR A 174 5.78 -5.80 -9.17
C THR A 174 5.90 -4.31 -8.92
N VAL A 175 7.03 -3.78 -9.35
CA VAL A 175 7.29 -2.34 -9.43
C VAL A 175 7.11 -1.95 -10.90
N ILE A 176 6.47 -0.82 -11.16
CA ILE A 176 6.54 -0.16 -12.47
C ILE A 176 7.29 1.14 -12.23
N LEU A 177 8.52 1.20 -12.71
CA LEU A 177 9.32 2.42 -12.67
C LEU A 177 8.78 3.35 -13.76
N ARG A 178 8.51 4.61 -13.40
CA ARG A 178 8.20 5.64 -14.38
C ARG A 178 9.49 6.40 -14.66
N ASP A 179 9.85 6.51 -15.94
CA ASP A 179 10.92 7.39 -16.42
C ASP A 179 10.57 8.88 -16.22
#